data_AF-A0A522R406-F1
#
_entry.id   AF-A0A522R406-F1
#
_cell.length_a   1.000
_cell.length_b   1.000
_cell.length_c   1.000
_cell.angle_alpha   90.00
_cell.angle_beta   90.00
_cell.angle_gamma   90.00
#
_symmetry.space_group_name_H-M   'P 1'
#
loop_
_entity.id
_entity.type
_entity.pdbx_description
1 polymer ?
#
loop_
_entity_poly.entity_id
_entity_poly.type
_entity_poly.pdbx_seq_one_letter_code
_entity_poly.pdbx_strand_id
1 'polypeptide(L)'
;MPDFTDERPALTPLVIGLTRSPTLWGVPYMAVVIIIGLSIIAWLISYTFWSLLVAPVSYVVLFSLCAWDGRILDVLQVASRKTPRTPNKVFWGANSYGP
;
A
#
# COMPACT_ATOMS: atom_id res chain seq x y z
N MET A 1 -24.34 -43.83 -17.09
CA MET A 1 -23.56 -42.70 -16.57
C MET A 1 -24.15 -41.45 -17.16
N PRO A 2 -24.54 -40.43 -16.36
CA PRO A 2 -25.12 -39.22 -16.92
C PRO A 2 -24.01 -38.41 -17.63
N ASP A 3 -24.29 -37.98 -18.85
CA ASP A 3 -23.44 -37.05 -19.61
C ASP A 3 -23.45 -35.68 -18.91
N PHE A 4 -22.29 -35.27 -18.41
CA PHE A 4 -22.09 -33.91 -17.91
C PHE A 4 -21.75 -33.03 -19.11
N THR A 5 -22.76 -32.36 -19.67
CA THR A 5 -22.56 -31.32 -20.68
C THR A 5 -21.83 -30.14 -20.04
N ASP A 6 -20.64 -29.82 -20.55
CA ASP A 6 -19.80 -28.69 -20.13
C ASP A 6 -20.46 -27.36 -20.54
N GLU A 7 -21.46 -26.93 -19.78
CA GLU A 7 -22.12 -25.64 -19.96
C GLU A 7 -21.18 -24.52 -19.51
N ARG A 8 -20.67 -23.75 -20.47
CA ARG A 8 -19.82 -22.59 -20.15
C ARG A 8 -20.66 -21.56 -19.38
N PRO A 9 -20.22 -21.12 -18.19
CA PRO A 9 -20.95 -20.14 -17.41
C PRO A 9 -21.03 -18.80 -18.15
N ALA A 10 -22.20 -18.17 -18.11
CA ALA A 10 -22.37 -16.82 -18.65
C ALA A 10 -21.56 -15.82 -17.82
N LEU A 11 -20.51 -15.24 -18.42
CA LEU A 11 -19.67 -14.24 -17.77
C LEU A 11 -20.20 -12.84 -18.05
N THR A 12 -20.38 -12.03 -17.00
CA THR A 12 -20.63 -10.60 -17.14
C THR A 12 -19.30 -9.85 -17.33
N PRO A 13 -19.24 -8.82 -18.19
CA PRO A 13 -18.00 -8.07 -18.42
C PRO A 13 -17.59 -7.33 -17.14
N LEU A 14 -16.35 -7.57 -16.69
CA LEU A 14 -15.81 -6.93 -15.50
C LEU A 14 -15.50 -5.46 -15.79
N VAL A 15 -16.14 -4.54 -15.07
CA VAL A 15 -15.76 -3.13 -15.09
C VAL A 15 -14.50 -2.97 -14.24
N ILE A 16 -13.33 -3.03 -14.89
CA ILE A 16 -12.01 -2.97 -14.24
C ILE A 16 -11.88 -1.77 -13.28
N GLY A 17 -12.49 -0.63 -13.63
CA GLY A 17 -12.51 0.57 -12.80
C GLY A 17 -13.17 0.40 -11.42
N LEU A 18 -14.12 -0.53 -11.28
CA LEU A 18 -14.76 -0.84 -9.98
C LEU A 18 -13.91 -1.75 -9.09
N THR A 19 -12.89 -2.40 -9.66
CA THR A 19 -12.01 -3.32 -8.93
C THR A 19 -10.67 -2.71 -8.55
N ARG A 20 -10.24 -1.65 -9.25
CA ARG A 20 -8.97 -0.97 -8.98
C ARG A 20 -9.16 0.15 -7.97
N SER A 21 -8.17 0.38 -7.12
CA SER A 21 -8.14 1.57 -6.26
C SER A 21 -8.15 2.84 -7.10
N PRO A 22 -8.90 3.89 -6.70
CA PRO A 22 -8.81 5.19 -7.33
C PRO A 22 -7.40 5.77 -7.12
N THR A 23 -6.75 6.15 -8.21
CA THR A 23 -5.39 6.72 -8.21
C THR A 23 -5.43 8.17 -8.67
N LEU A 24 -4.64 9.02 -8.02
CA LEU A 24 -4.39 10.41 -8.40
C LEU A 24 -2.92 10.51 -8.82
N TRP A 25 -2.68 10.97 -10.06
CA TRP A 25 -1.32 11.07 -10.63
C TRP A 25 -0.48 9.77 -10.50
N GLY A 26 -1.13 8.63 -10.71
CA GLY A 26 -0.49 7.31 -10.68
C GLY A 26 -0.30 6.70 -9.28
N VAL A 27 -0.73 7.41 -8.22
CA VAL A 27 -0.53 6.98 -6.82
C VAL A 27 -1.89 6.94 -6.10
N PRO A 28 -2.17 5.97 -5.20
CA PRO A 28 -3.40 5.96 -4.42
C PRO A 28 -3.52 7.21 -3.53
N TYR A 29 -4.76 7.65 -3.29
CA TYR A 29 -5.07 8.84 -2.48
C TYR A 29 -4.30 8.90 -1.14
N MET A 30 -4.21 7.77 -0.45
CA MET A 30 -3.50 7.67 0.84
C MET A 30 -2.03 8.07 0.74
N ALA A 31 -1.33 7.77 -0.36
CA ALA A 31 0.06 8.18 -0.50
C ALA A 31 0.20 9.68 -0.73
N VAL A 32 -0.74 10.32 -1.44
CA VAL A 32 -0.74 11.79 -1.60
C VAL A 32 -0.84 12.45 -0.22
N VAL A 33 -1.72 11.94 0.65
CA VAL A 33 -1.85 12.43 2.04
C VAL A 33 -0.53 12.26 2.80
N ILE A 34 0.15 11.11 2.66
CA ILE A 34 1.45 10.87 3.31
C ILE A 34 2.53 11.84 2.80
N ILE A 35 2.60 12.09 1.49
CA ILE A 35 3.57 13.02 0.89
C ILE A 35 3.38 14.43 1.45
N ILE A 36 2.14 14.92 1.48
CA ILE A 36 1.81 16.24 2.01
C ILE A 36 2.14 16.31 3.50
N GLY A 37 1.73 15.30 4.27
CA GLY A 37 2.00 15.23 5.71
C GLY A 37 3.50 15.23 6.03
N LEU A 38 4.29 14.40 5.35
CA LEU A 38 5.75 14.36 5.50
C LEU A 38 6.41 15.68 5.14
N SER A 39 5.92 16.35 4.09
CA SER A 39 6.46 17.64 3.65
C SER A 39 6.21 18.73 4.70
N ILE A 40 5.00 18.78 5.27
CA ILE A 40 4.66 19.73 6.35
C ILE A 40 5.50 19.45 7.60
N ILE A 41 5.62 18.19 8.02
CA ILE A 41 6.42 17.81 9.20
C ILE A 41 7.89 18.19 8.98
N ALA A 42 8.45 17.88 7.81
CA ALA A 42 9.84 18.22 7.49
C ALA A 42 10.09 19.72 7.51
N TRP A 43 9.16 20.51 6.99
CA TRP A 43 9.21 21.98 7.04
C TRP A 43 9.19 22.49 8.48
N LEU A 44 8.25 22.00 9.30
CA LEU A 44 8.09 22.41 10.70
C LEU A 44 9.30 22.05 11.57
N ILE A 45 10.01 20.96 11.27
CA ILE A 45 11.20 20.57 12.02
C ILE A 45 12.43 21.37 11.56
N SER A 46 12.58 21.58 10.26
CA SER A 46 13.83 22.08 9.68
C SER A 46 13.86 23.59 9.52
N TYR A 47 12.71 24.23 9.25
CA TYR A 47 12.60 25.64 8.87
C TYR A 47 13.52 26.06 7.71
N THR A 48 13.94 25.11 6.87
CA THR A 48 14.83 25.34 5.73
C THR A 48 14.13 25.09 4.40
N PHE A 49 14.57 25.80 3.36
CA PHE A 49 14.05 25.61 2.00
C PHE A 49 14.28 24.19 1.46
N TRP A 50 15.35 23.53 1.91
CA TRP A 50 15.67 22.15 1.55
C TRP A 50 14.59 21.14 1.94
N SER A 51 13.75 21.45 2.93
CA SER A 51 12.63 20.57 3.32
C SER A 51 11.60 20.37 2.21
N LEU A 52 11.53 21.27 1.21
CA LEU A 52 10.68 21.09 0.03
C LEU A 52 11.07 19.88 -0.82
N LEU A 53 12.32 19.42 -0.76
CA LEU A 53 12.75 18.21 -1.48
C LEU A 53 12.12 16.93 -0.93
N VAL A 54 11.55 16.96 0.28
CA VAL A 54 10.85 15.81 0.85
C VAL A 54 9.64 15.42 0.00
N ALA A 55 8.96 16.38 -0.61
CA ALA A 55 7.81 16.11 -1.49
C ALA A 55 8.17 15.27 -2.73
N PRO A 56 9.08 15.70 -3.62
CA PRO A 56 9.44 14.91 -4.80
C PRO A 56 10.14 13.59 -4.43
N VAL A 57 10.97 13.56 -3.39
CA VAL A 57 11.64 12.32 -2.95
C VAL A 57 10.62 11.30 -2.46
N SER A 58 9.71 11.70 -1.57
CA SER A 58 8.65 10.80 -1.09
C SER A 58 7.70 10.37 -2.20
N TYR A 59 7.39 11.24 -3.17
CA TYR A 59 6.61 10.88 -4.34
C TYR A 59 7.27 9.77 -5.16
N VAL A 60 8.56 9.91 -5.50
CA VAL A 60 9.26 8.89 -6.29
C VAL A 60 9.30 7.54 -5.56
N VAL A 61 9.54 7.55 -4.25
CA VAL A 61 9.55 6.33 -3.42
C VAL A 61 8.17 5.68 -3.41
N LEU A 62 7.11 6.43 -3.09
CA LEU A 62 5.76 5.90 -2.99
C LEU A 62 5.20 5.49 -4.35
N PHE A 63 5.51 6.23 -5.41
CA PHE A 63 5.17 5.85 -6.78
C PHE A 63 5.83 4.53 -7.15
N SER A 64 7.12 4.36 -6.87
CA SER A 64 7.84 3.11 -7.16
C SER A 64 7.24 1.92 -6.40
N LEU A 65 6.87 2.11 -5.13
CA LEU A 65 6.20 1.08 -4.33
C LEU A 65 4.81 0.74 -4.89
N CYS A 66 4.02 1.75 -5.28
CA CYS A 66 2.68 1.56 -5.82
C CYS A 66 2.70 0.99 -7.25
N ALA A 67 3.77 1.22 -8.00
CA ALA A 67 4.00 0.61 -9.31
C ALA A 67 4.27 -0.89 -9.19
N TRP A 68 4.89 -1.34 -8.10
CA TRP A 68 5.08 -2.75 -7.79
C TRP A 68 3.79 -3.41 -7.28
N ASP A 69 3.09 -2.77 -6.35
CA ASP A 69 1.78 -3.21 -5.85
C ASP A 69 0.90 -2.01 -5.48
N GLY A 70 -0.23 -1.86 -6.18
CA GLY A 70 -1.18 -0.76 -5.97
C GLY A 70 -1.90 -0.77 -4.61
N ARG A 71 -1.78 -1.86 -3.84
CA ARG A 71 -2.36 -2.02 -2.49
C ARG A 71 -1.30 -2.09 -1.40
N ILE A 72 -0.03 -1.82 -1.71
CA ILE A 72 1.08 -1.95 -0.75
C ILE A 72 0.88 -1.17 0.55
N LEU A 73 0.26 0.02 0.49
CA LEU A 73 0.00 0.85 1.67
C LEU A 73 -1.08 0.23 2.58
N ASP A 74 -2.14 -0.32 1.98
CA ASP A 74 -3.19 -1.02 2.70
C ASP A 74 -2.61 -2.27 3.38
N VAL A 75 -1.78 -3.03 2.65
CA VAL A 75 -1.09 -4.22 3.18
C VAL A 75 -0.16 -3.85 4.32
N LEU A 76 0.64 -2.79 4.18
CA LEU A 76 1.56 -2.31 5.21
C LEU A 76 0.80 -1.87 6.47
N GLN A 77 -0.32 -1.17 6.29
CA GLN A 77 -1.19 -0.75 7.39
C GLN A 77 -1.82 -1.95 8.11
N VAL A 78 -2.34 -2.93 7.37
CA VAL A 78 -2.96 -4.13 7.95
C VAL A 78 -1.91 -4.98 8.66
N ALA A 79 -0.76 -5.21 8.03
CA ALA A 79 0.35 -5.96 8.61
C ALA A 79 0.84 -5.28 9.90
N SER A 80 1.12 -3.97 9.87
CA SER A 80 1.56 -3.27 11.08
C SER A 80 0.54 -3.31 12.23
N ARG A 81 -0.77 -3.29 11.93
CA ARG A 81 -1.83 -3.36 12.94
C ARG A 81 -2.13 -4.76 13.45
N LYS A 82 -2.12 -5.77 12.58
CA LYS A 82 -2.57 -7.14 12.90
C LYS A 82 -1.42 -8.08 13.23
N THR A 83 -0.20 -7.76 12.79
CA THR A 83 1.00 -8.55 13.07
C THR A 83 2.11 -7.66 13.64
N PRO A 84 1.98 -7.21 14.91
CA PRO A 84 3.04 -6.47 15.59
C PRO A 84 4.37 -7.22 15.53
N ARG A 85 5.48 -6.50 15.42
CA ARG A 85 6.81 -7.13 15.46
C ARG A 85 7.07 -7.62 16.87
N THR A 86 7.30 -8.92 17.03
CA THR A 86 7.78 -9.48 18.29
C THR A 86 9.31 -9.27 18.39
N PRO A 87 9.85 -8.91 19.56
CA PRO A 87 11.29 -8.67 19.74
C PRO A 87 12.14 -9.89 19.37
N ASN A 88 11.60 -11.08 19.63
CA ASN A 88 12.29 -12.35 19.42
C ASN A 88 12.18 -12.88 17.96
N LYS A 89 11.50 -12.15 17.06
CA LYS A 89 11.29 -12.57 15.67
C LYS A 89 12.58 -12.84 14.91
N VAL A 90 13.64 -12.08 15.18
CA VAL A 90 14.93 -12.24 14.49
C VAL A 90 15.61 -13.54 14.90
N PHE A 91 15.47 -13.93 16.17
CA PHE A 91 16.08 -15.16 16.67
C PHE A 91 15.31 -16.41 16.23
N TRP A 92 13.97 -16.38 16.29
CA TRP A 92 13.13 -17.56 16.01
C TRP A 92 12.60 -17.65 14.58
N GLY A 93 12.70 -16.58 13.79
CA GLY A 93 12.07 -16.49 12.46
C GLY A 93 10.54 -16.44 12.48
N ALA A 94 9.91 -16.53 13.65
CA ALA A 94 8.48 -16.53 13.86
C ALA A 94 8.08 -15.57 14.98
N ASN A 95 6.79 -15.19 15.01
CA ASN A 95 6.26 -14.41 16.12
C ASN A 95 5.94 -15.32 17.31
N SER A 96 6.40 -14.93 18.51
CA SER A 96 5.98 -15.58 19.75
C SER A 96 4.46 -15.46 19.93
N TYR A 97 3.81 -16.54 20.38
CA TYR A 97 2.38 -16.53 20.73
C TYR A 97 2.11 -15.95 22.14
N GLY A 98 3.16 -15.69 22.91
CA GLY A 98 3.05 -15.09 24.24
C GLY A 98 2.68 -13.60 24.17
N PRO A 99 1.94 -13.06 25.16
CA PRO A 99 1.72 -11.62 25.30
C PRO A 99 3.04 -10.85 25.49
#